data_AF-A0A429AZW4-F1
#
_entry.id   AF-A0A429AZW4-F1
#
_cell.length_a   1.000
_cell.length_b   1.000
_cell.length_c   1.000
_cell.angle_alpha   90.00
_cell.angle_beta   90.00
_cell.angle_gamma   90.00
#
_symmetry.space_group_name_H-M   'P 1'
#
loop_
_entity.id
_entity.type
_entity.pdbx_description
1 polymer ?
#
loop_
_entity_poly.entity_id
_entity_poly.type
_entity_poly.pdbx_seq_one_letter_code
_entity_poly.pdbx_strand_id
1 'polypeptide(L)'
;MTSLQRTTGRMTDPAGPPGSQSCRRPDLTLEVSVMRSHRTAAVLAVVALALFPYAGANAAAEPPDAKAAPSCFGTACDGKDPALTGCAAGSYTVTYEDAPVRIQAFDGWLELRYGPGRATGRGQTCQVNWARFSKAGQGSAYNVWVERRQGVRAASGADKRLTQYSGGDEGTGIIYSDQVYAPDVPARACVERAPGRRTGGPSIVVCTRAV
;
A
#
# COMPACT_ATOMS: atom_id res chain seq x y z
N MET A 1 -0.48 -32.79 47.83
CA MET A 1 0.93 -33.07 47.52
C MET A 1 0.95 -33.76 46.16
N THR A 2 1.14 -33.01 45.08
CA THR A 2 0.94 -33.50 43.71
C THR A 2 2.25 -33.38 42.95
N SER A 3 2.77 -34.52 42.51
CA SER A 3 4.10 -34.72 41.95
C SER A 3 4.14 -34.32 40.47
N LEU A 4 5.10 -33.47 40.11
CA LEU A 4 5.44 -33.07 38.74
C LEU A 4 6.55 -33.99 38.22
N GLN A 5 6.26 -34.80 37.19
CA GLN A 5 7.30 -35.48 36.42
C GLN A 5 7.62 -34.69 35.15
N ARG A 6 8.89 -34.27 35.07
CA ARG A 6 9.52 -33.51 33.99
C ARG A 6 10.23 -34.49 33.06
N THR A 7 9.73 -34.67 31.84
CA THR A 7 10.36 -35.53 30.83
C THR A 7 11.33 -34.70 29.98
N THR A 8 12.63 -34.91 30.16
CA THR A 8 13.70 -34.37 29.32
C THR A 8 13.95 -35.29 28.13
N GLY A 9 13.49 -34.89 26.95
CA GLY A 9 13.82 -35.53 25.67
C GLY A 9 15.08 -34.93 25.08
N ARG A 10 16.17 -35.70 25.13
CA ARG A 10 17.48 -35.42 24.53
C ARG A 10 17.43 -35.85 23.06
N MET A 11 17.45 -34.91 22.12
CA MET A 11 17.57 -35.19 20.69
C MET A 11 19.00 -34.89 20.25
N THR A 12 19.72 -35.94 19.88
CA THR A 12 21.08 -35.92 19.33
C THR A 12 21.02 -35.70 17.82
N ASP A 13 21.86 -34.78 17.33
CA ASP A 13 22.23 -34.60 15.92
C ASP A 13 22.82 -35.88 15.30
N PRO A 14 22.84 -35.98 13.96
CA PRO A 14 24.16 -35.91 13.33
C PRO A 14 24.24 -35.09 12.03
N ALA A 15 25.46 -34.60 11.83
CA ALA A 15 26.01 -33.88 10.70
C ALA A 15 25.87 -34.58 9.33
N GLY A 16 25.75 -33.76 8.29
CA GLY A 16 26.11 -34.12 6.92
C GLY A 16 26.03 -32.94 5.94
N PRO A 17 27.16 -32.43 5.41
CA PRO A 17 27.20 -31.75 4.12
C PRO A 17 27.72 -32.76 3.07
N PRO A 18 27.15 -32.83 1.84
CA PRO A 18 27.59 -31.89 0.81
C PRO A 18 26.52 -31.59 -0.27
N GLY A 19 26.61 -30.42 -0.90
CA GLY A 19 25.72 -30.09 -2.01
C GLY A 19 25.97 -28.72 -2.59
N SER A 20 27.18 -28.47 -3.07
CA SER A 20 27.50 -27.33 -3.92
C SER A 20 26.78 -27.47 -5.26
N GLN A 21 25.51 -27.06 -5.31
CA GLN A 21 24.77 -26.92 -6.55
C GLN A 21 25.31 -25.71 -7.32
N SER A 22 26.06 -26.01 -8.37
CA SER A 22 26.51 -25.08 -9.39
C SER A 22 25.32 -24.32 -9.97
N CYS A 23 25.20 -23.03 -9.63
CA CYS A 23 24.33 -22.10 -10.30
C CYS A 23 24.82 -21.94 -11.76
N ARG A 24 24.32 -22.77 -12.68
CA ARG A 24 24.37 -22.48 -14.11
C ARG A 24 23.59 -21.18 -14.33
N ARG A 25 24.31 -20.12 -14.69
CA ARG A 25 23.72 -18.89 -15.23
C ARG A 25 22.96 -19.27 -16.50
N PRO A 26 21.65 -19.01 -16.61
CA PRO A 26 21.02 -19.00 -17.92
C PRO A 26 21.63 -17.82 -18.70
N ASP A 27 22.25 -18.15 -19.82
CA ASP A 27 22.73 -17.21 -20.82
C ASP A 27 21.49 -16.56 -21.45
N LEU A 28 21.15 -15.37 -20.95
CA LEU A 28 20.09 -14.53 -21.51
C LEU A 28 20.71 -13.74 -22.65
N THR A 29 20.70 -14.34 -23.84
CA THR A 29 20.87 -13.61 -25.09
C THR A 29 19.72 -12.61 -25.22
N LEU A 30 20.06 -11.35 -24.90
CA LEU A 30 19.19 -10.19 -25.07
C LEU A 30 19.08 -9.91 -26.57
N GLU A 31 18.05 -10.44 -27.23
CA GLU A 31 17.66 -9.96 -28.55
C GLU A 31 17.11 -8.54 -28.40
N VAL A 32 17.98 -7.57 -28.63
CA VAL A 32 17.62 -6.17 -28.76
C VAL A 32 16.84 -6.01 -30.07
N SER A 33 15.51 -6.15 -30.00
CA SER A 33 14.64 -5.69 -31.06
C SER A 33 14.68 -4.16 -31.10
N VAL A 34 15.51 -3.64 -32.00
CA VAL A 34 15.55 -2.24 -32.42
C VAL A 34 14.20 -1.93 -33.10
N MET A 35 13.27 -1.35 -32.35
CA MET A 35 12.06 -0.77 -32.95
C MET A 35 12.46 0.50 -33.73
N ARG A 36 12.63 0.30 -35.04
CA ARG A 36 12.77 1.34 -36.04
C ARG A 36 11.52 2.23 -36.05
N SER A 37 11.75 3.51 -35.75
CA SER A 37 11.28 4.69 -36.49
C SER A 37 9.97 4.55 -37.28
N HIS A 38 8.90 5.11 -36.72
CA HIS A 38 7.86 5.76 -37.53
C HIS A 38 7.72 7.22 -37.08
N ARG A 39 8.61 8.05 -37.60
CA ARG A 39 8.35 9.49 -37.77
C ARG A 39 7.34 9.63 -38.90
N THR A 40 6.08 9.87 -38.59
CA THR A 40 5.12 10.42 -39.55
C THR A 40 4.58 11.72 -38.98
N ALA A 41 5.09 12.81 -39.54
CA ALA A 41 4.53 14.14 -39.41
C ALA A 41 3.23 14.21 -40.19
N ALA A 42 2.21 14.85 -39.60
CA ALA A 42 1.15 15.48 -40.36
C ALA A 42 0.67 16.71 -39.58
N VAL A 43 1.19 17.85 -40.01
CA VAL A 43 0.72 19.20 -39.71
C VAL A 43 -0.64 19.37 -40.41
N LEU A 44 -1.65 19.82 -39.68
CA LEU A 44 -2.75 20.61 -40.25
C LEU A 44 -3.28 21.57 -39.18
N ALA A 45 -2.78 22.80 -39.29
CA ALA A 45 -3.30 23.96 -38.60
C ALA A 45 -4.61 24.40 -39.28
N VAL A 46 -5.70 24.45 -38.51
CA VAL A 46 -6.89 25.22 -38.88
C VAL A 46 -7.07 26.28 -37.81
N VAL A 47 -6.58 27.48 -38.12
CA VAL A 47 -6.82 28.70 -37.37
C VAL A 47 -8.23 29.16 -37.73
N ALA A 48 -9.21 28.84 -36.88
CA ALA A 48 -10.52 29.47 -36.91
C ALA A 48 -10.57 30.52 -35.79
N LEU A 49 -10.33 31.77 -36.16
CA LEU A 49 -10.61 32.94 -35.34
C LEU A 49 -12.13 33.02 -35.10
N ALA A 50 -12.60 32.47 -33.99
CA ALA A 50 -13.92 32.77 -33.48
C ALA A 50 -13.81 33.92 -32.47
N LEU A 51 -14.18 35.12 -32.91
CA LEU A 51 -14.39 36.30 -32.09
C LEU A 51 -15.59 36.03 -31.17
N PHE A 52 -15.35 35.40 -30.02
CA PHE A 52 -16.33 35.34 -28.93
C PHE A 52 -16.17 36.57 -28.04
N PRO A 53 -17.24 37.34 -27.78
CA PRO A 53 -17.19 38.43 -26.81
C PRO A 53 -16.84 37.84 -25.44
N TYR A 54 -15.72 38.33 -24.91
CA TYR A 54 -15.20 38.05 -23.58
C TYR A 54 -16.16 38.68 -22.56
N ALA A 55 -17.31 38.03 -22.33
CA ALA A 55 -18.14 38.31 -21.18
C ALA A 55 -17.33 37.84 -19.96
N GLY A 56 -16.69 38.79 -19.28
CA GLY A 56 -15.95 38.58 -18.05
C GLY A 56 -16.87 38.00 -16.99
N ALA A 57 -17.02 36.68 -16.99
CA ALA A 57 -17.46 35.96 -15.83
C ALA A 57 -16.35 36.16 -14.80
N ASN A 58 -16.59 37.08 -13.85
CA ASN A 58 -15.99 36.98 -12.54
C ASN A 58 -16.45 35.63 -12.00
N ALA A 59 -15.72 34.56 -12.34
CA ALA A 59 -15.81 33.30 -11.62
C ALA A 59 -15.38 33.66 -10.20
N ALA A 60 -16.37 33.98 -9.37
CA ALA A 60 -16.19 34.04 -7.94
C ALA A 60 -15.52 32.70 -7.61
N ALA A 61 -14.24 32.78 -7.25
CA ALA A 61 -13.50 31.61 -6.84
C ALA A 61 -14.35 30.95 -5.76
N GLU A 62 -14.88 29.75 -6.06
CA GLU A 62 -15.58 28.97 -5.05
C GLU A 62 -14.62 28.91 -3.85
N PRO A 63 -15.09 29.26 -2.64
CA PRO A 63 -14.27 29.17 -1.45
C PRO A 63 -13.63 27.79 -1.45
N PRO A 64 -12.31 27.69 -1.19
CA PRO A 64 -11.63 26.41 -1.23
C PRO A 64 -12.42 25.43 -0.38
N ASP A 65 -12.92 24.39 -1.05
CA ASP A 65 -13.89 23.46 -0.51
C ASP A 65 -13.44 23.06 0.89
N ALA A 66 -14.24 23.44 1.89
CA ALA A 66 -13.86 23.25 3.27
C ALA A 66 -13.72 21.75 3.49
N LYS A 67 -12.48 21.26 3.51
CA LYS A 67 -12.20 19.82 3.57
C LYS A 67 -13.03 19.21 4.69
N ALA A 68 -13.90 18.26 4.32
CA ALA A 68 -14.80 17.62 5.24
C ALA A 68 -14.03 17.14 6.47
N ALA A 69 -14.47 17.57 7.65
CA ALA A 69 -13.86 17.14 8.89
C ALA A 69 -13.92 15.60 8.98
N PRO A 70 -12.89 14.95 9.54
CA PRO A 70 -12.92 13.53 9.75
C PRO A 70 -14.16 13.05 10.51
N SER A 71 -14.74 11.94 10.07
CA SER A 71 -15.95 11.37 10.70
C SER A 71 -15.63 10.46 11.90
N CYS A 72 -14.35 10.30 12.25
CA CYS A 72 -13.87 9.48 13.35
C CYS A 72 -12.53 10.01 13.88
N PHE A 73 -12.15 9.59 15.09
CA PHE A 73 -10.87 9.87 15.73
C PHE A 73 -10.37 8.64 16.47
N GLY A 74 -9.06 8.39 16.42
CA GLY A 74 -8.38 7.35 17.21
C GLY A 74 -8.90 5.94 16.92
N THR A 75 -9.19 5.19 17.97
CA THR A 75 -9.74 3.82 17.87
C THR A 75 -11.10 3.77 17.17
N ALA A 76 -11.89 4.86 17.19
CA ALA A 76 -13.18 4.90 16.49
C ALA A 76 -13.03 4.89 14.95
N CYS A 77 -11.82 5.09 14.44
CA CYS A 77 -11.49 4.91 13.03
C CYS A 77 -11.07 3.49 12.66
N ASP A 78 -10.81 2.61 13.63
CA ASP A 78 -10.31 1.27 13.35
C ASP A 78 -11.26 0.48 12.43
N GLY A 79 -10.73 -0.06 11.33
CA GLY A 79 -11.53 -0.86 10.38
C GLY A 79 -12.36 -0.02 9.39
N LYS A 80 -12.12 1.29 9.30
CA LYS A 80 -12.83 2.17 8.37
C LYS A 80 -11.92 2.57 7.21
N ASP A 81 -12.53 2.79 6.05
CA ASP A 81 -11.83 3.32 4.86
C ASP A 81 -11.41 4.80 5.11
N PRO A 82 -10.12 5.15 4.97
CA PRO A 82 -9.63 6.51 5.20
C PRO A 82 -10.15 7.55 4.21
N ALA A 83 -10.51 7.17 2.99
CA ALA A 83 -11.12 8.07 2.02
C ALA A 83 -12.56 8.42 2.44
N LEU A 84 -13.33 7.43 2.92
CA LEU A 84 -14.71 7.64 3.37
C LEU A 84 -14.81 8.42 4.68
N THR A 85 -13.85 8.24 5.60
CA THR A 85 -13.85 8.96 6.87
C THR A 85 -13.21 10.35 6.78
N GLY A 86 -12.72 10.76 5.61
CA GLY A 86 -11.98 12.02 5.43
C GLY A 86 -10.52 11.98 5.93
N CYS A 87 -10.07 10.86 6.49
CA CYS A 87 -8.75 10.70 7.09
C CYS A 87 -7.60 10.56 6.08
N ALA A 88 -7.91 10.32 4.81
CA ALA A 88 -6.94 10.40 3.73
C ALA A 88 -6.52 11.85 3.45
N ALA A 89 -7.40 12.83 3.70
CA ALA A 89 -7.14 14.23 3.44
C ALA A 89 -6.07 14.77 4.40
N GLY A 90 -5.02 15.37 3.85
CA GLY A 90 -3.90 15.88 4.65
C GLY A 90 -2.99 14.80 5.23
N SER A 91 -3.24 13.52 4.96
CA SER A 91 -2.33 12.43 5.31
C SER A 91 -0.95 12.59 4.69
N TYR A 92 0.05 12.00 5.33
CA TYR A 92 1.42 11.93 4.80
C TYR A 92 1.96 10.50 4.87
N THR A 93 3.01 10.24 4.09
CA THR A 93 3.74 8.97 4.17
C THR A 93 4.63 9.02 5.40
N VAL A 94 4.49 8.04 6.29
CA VAL A 94 5.31 7.96 7.50
C VAL A 94 6.78 7.95 7.11
N THR A 95 7.63 8.63 7.87
CA THR A 95 9.08 8.64 7.66
C THR A 95 9.78 7.88 8.78
N TYR A 96 10.90 7.27 8.45
CA TYR A 96 11.77 6.58 9.39
C TYR A 96 13.21 6.72 8.92
N GLU A 97 14.13 7.11 9.82
CA GLU A 97 15.51 7.46 9.48
C GLU A 97 15.55 8.48 8.30
N ASP A 98 14.70 9.51 8.36
CA ASP A 98 14.53 10.57 7.36
C ASP A 98 14.09 10.13 5.95
N ALA A 99 13.70 8.86 5.78
CA ALA A 99 13.20 8.32 4.51
C ALA A 99 11.70 7.96 4.59
N PRO A 100 10.90 8.17 3.53
CA PRO A 100 9.51 7.74 3.51
C PRO A 100 9.42 6.21 3.54
N VAL A 101 8.48 5.68 4.32
CA VAL A 101 8.14 4.26 4.42
C VAL A 101 7.35 3.86 3.18
N ARG A 102 8.09 3.71 2.08
CA ARG A 102 7.59 3.37 0.76
C ARG A 102 8.51 2.33 0.12
N ILE A 103 7.92 1.29 -0.46
CA ILE A 103 8.66 0.26 -1.19
C ILE A 103 7.98 -0.05 -2.52
N GLN A 104 8.76 -0.51 -3.48
CA GLN A 104 8.21 -1.14 -4.68
C GLN A 104 7.69 -2.53 -4.30
N ALA A 105 6.44 -2.82 -4.64
CA ALA A 105 5.83 -4.12 -4.39
C ALA A 105 5.05 -4.54 -5.64
N PHE A 106 5.43 -5.67 -6.24
CA PHE A 106 4.93 -6.12 -7.53
C PHE A 106 5.13 -5.04 -8.61
N ASP A 107 4.05 -4.67 -9.30
CA ASP A 107 3.99 -3.61 -10.30
C ASP A 107 3.69 -2.24 -9.67
N GLY A 108 3.64 -2.12 -8.35
CA GLY A 108 3.16 -0.92 -7.66
C GLY A 108 4.08 -0.36 -6.59
N TRP A 109 3.57 0.66 -5.91
CA TRP A 109 4.20 1.26 -4.72
C TRP A 109 3.32 1.05 -3.50
N LEU A 110 3.90 0.49 -2.46
CA LEU A 110 3.28 0.36 -1.15
C LEU A 110 3.83 1.41 -0.21
N GLU A 111 2.94 2.14 0.46
CA GLU A 111 3.27 3.18 1.42
C GLU A 111 2.53 2.98 2.73
N LEU A 112 3.21 3.24 3.85
CA LEU A 112 2.56 3.43 5.14
C LEU A 112 2.19 4.91 5.29
N ARG A 113 0.91 5.18 5.52
CA ARG A 113 0.34 6.52 5.62
C ARG A 113 -0.15 6.76 7.03
N TYR A 114 -0.07 8.02 7.46
CA TYR A 114 -0.62 8.48 8.73
C TYR A 114 -1.50 9.70 8.48
N GLY A 115 -2.70 9.71 9.07
CA GLY A 115 -3.58 10.87 9.09
C GLY A 115 -3.17 11.82 10.23
N PRO A 116 -2.51 12.97 9.95
CA PRO A 116 -1.97 13.84 10.97
C PRO A 116 -3.01 14.30 11.99
N GLY A 117 -2.50 14.49 13.20
CA GLY A 117 -3.17 15.06 14.34
C GLY A 117 -3.26 16.59 14.40
N ARG A 118 -3.10 17.37 13.31
CA ARG A 118 -3.10 18.84 13.46
C ARG A 118 -4.47 19.47 13.26
N ALA A 119 -5.09 19.71 14.41
CA ALA A 119 -6.14 20.68 14.64
C ALA A 119 -5.69 22.09 14.20
N THR A 120 -6.15 22.55 13.05
CA THR A 120 -6.31 23.99 12.83
C THR A 120 -7.66 24.40 13.41
N GLY A 121 -7.67 24.69 14.70
CA GLY A 121 -8.69 25.50 15.39
C GLY A 121 -10.06 24.87 15.69
N ARG A 122 -10.60 23.92 14.89
CA ARG A 122 -11.95 23.33 15.14
C ARG A 122 -12.16 21.89 14.62
N GLY A 123 -11.18 21.25 13.98
CA GLY A 123 -11.36 19.95 13.32
C GLY A 123 -10.83 18.77 14.13
N GLN A 124 -11.64 17.72 14.30
CA GLN A 124 -11.21 16.42 14.80
C GLN A 124 -10.14 15.82 13.89
N THR A 125 -9.26 15.02 14.47
CA THR A 125 -8.13 14.41 13.76
C THR A 125 -8.32 12.91 13.68
N CYS A 126 -7.59 12.20 12.83
CA CYS A 126 -7.77 10.75 12.73
C CYS A 126 -6.81 10.00 13.64
N GLN A 127 -5.54 10.41 13.67
CA GLN A 127 -4.47 9.77 14.46
C GLN A 127 -4.30 8.26 14.18
N VAL A 128 -4.56 7.83 12.95
CA VAL A 128 -4.50 6.43 12.54
C VAL A 128 -3.53 6.21 11.38
N ASN A 129 -2.99 5.01 11.32
CA ASN A 129 -2.18 4.49 10.23
C ASN A 129 -3.06 3.76 9.22
N TRP A 130 -2.69 3.77 7.95
CA TRP A 130 -3.30 2.95 6.90
C TRP A 130 -2.29 2.76 5.76
N ALA A 131 -2.53 1.78 4.89
CA ALA A 131 -1.65 1.47 3.77
C ALA A 131 -2.23 2.01 2.47
N ARG A 132 -1.36 2.61 1.65
CA ARG A 132 -1.68 3.04 0.28
C ARG A 132 -0.91 2.18 -0.71
N PHE A 133 -1.61 1.52 -1.62
CA PHE A 133 -0.98 0.77 -2.69
C PHE A 133 -1.38 1.32 -4.06
N SER A 134 -0.43 1.81 -4.84
CA SER A 134 -0.67 2.24 -6.22
C SER A 134 -0.33 1.11 -7.18
N LYS A 135 -1.33 0.49 -7.82
CA LYS A 135 -1.11 -0.53 -8.86
C LYS A 135 -0.77 0.13 -10.21
N ALA A 136 0.18 -0.43 -10.96
CA ALA A 136 0.52 0.07 -12.30
C ALA A 136 -0.16 -0.73 -13.44
N GLY A 137 -0.69 -1.92 -13.16
CA GLY A 137 -1.33 -2.79 -14.14
C GLY A 137 -2.74 -3.26 -13.75
N GLN A 138 -3.37 -3.96 -14.68
CA GLN A 138 -4.68 -4.60 -14.52
C GLN A 138 -4.52 -6.11 -14.29
N GLY A 139 -5.59 -6.80 -13.87
CA GLY A 139 -5.66 -8.26 -13.86
C GLY A 139 -5.10 -8.96 -12.61
N SER A 140 -4.66 -8.21 -11.60
CA SER A 140 -4.21 -8.76 -10.30
C SER A 140 -5.10 -8.24 -9.16
N ALA A 141 -5.56 -9.17 -8.33
CA ALA A 141 -6.22 -8.84 -7.07
C ALA A 141 -5.18 -8.73 -5.95
N TYR A 142 -5.32 -7.69 -5.13
CA TYR A 142 -4.37 -7.40 -4.05
C TYR A 142 -5.08 -7.24 -2.71
N ASN A 143 -4.60 -7.90 -1.67
CA ASN A 143 -4.98 -7.59 -0.30
C ASN A 143 -3.99 -6.57 0.25
N VAL A 144 -4.48 -5.49 0.85
CA VAL A 144 -3.62 -4.42 1.40
C VAL A 144 -4.03 -4.19 2.85
N TRP A 145 -3.06 -4.21 3.78
CA TRP A 145 -3.36 -4.04 5.20
C TRP A 145 -2.21 -3.37 5.96
N VAL A 146 -2.50 -2.97 7.20
CA VAL A 146 -1.50 -2.53 8.17
C VAL A 146 -1.40 -3.57 9.29
N GLU A 147 -0.18 -3.90 9.69
CA GLU A 147 0.09 -4.77 10.84
C GLU A 147 0.64 -3.95 12.00
N ARG A 148 0.09 -4.19 13.21
CA ARG A 148 0.71 -3.76 14.46
C ARG A 148 1.75 -4.79 14.88
N ARG A 149 3.00 -4.38 15.08
CA ARG A 149 4.01 -5.24 15.69
C ARG A 149 3.97 -5.08 17.20
N GLN A 150 3.05 -5.78 17.84
CA GLN A 150 3.23 -6.08 19.27
C GLN A 150 4.41 -7.05 19.41
N GLY A 151 5.32 -6.76 20.33
CA GLY A 151 6.55 -7.52 20.55
C GLY A 151 6.26 -9.02 20.68
N VAL A 152 6.99 -9.82 19.89
CA VAL A 152 7.03 -11.29 19.93
C VAL A 152 5.77 -11.99 19.37
N ARG A 153 5.81 -12.26 18.05
CA ARG A 153 4.99 -13.27 17.34
C ARG A 153 3.47 -13.11 17.47
N ALA A 154 2.87 -12.24 16.66
CA ALA A 154 1.52 -12.47 16.15
C ALA A 154 1.53 -13.71 15.22
N ALA A 155 1.76 -14.90 15.80
CA ALA A 155 1.73 -16.19 15.10
C ALA A 155 0.30 -16.66 14.80
N SER A 156 -0.69 -16.05 15.44
CA SER A 156 -2.11 -16.14 15.10
C SER A 156 -2.53 -14.78 14.53
N GLY A 157 -3.11 -14.73 13.34
CA GLY A 157 -3.49 -13.51 12.61
C GLY A 157 -4.51 -12.57 13.28
N ALA A 158 -4.62 -12.54 14.60
CA ALA A 158 -5.52 -11.71 15.39
C ALA A 158 -5.17 -10.20 15.37
N ASP A 159 -3.93 -9.84 15.06
CA ASP A 159 -3.49 -8.43 14.99
C ASP A 159 -3.41 -7.88 13.56
N LYS A 160 -3.90 -8.64 12.58
CA LYS A 160 -4.06 -8.18 11.20
C LYS A 160 -5.46 -7.59 11.03
N ARG A 161 -5.56 -6.27 10.90
CA ARG A 161 -6.79 -5.65 10.37
C ARG A 161 -6.70 -5.66 8.86
N LEU A 162 -7.30 -6.70 8.28
CA LEU A 162 -7.20 -7.00 6.86
C LEU A 162 -8.37 -6.37 6.12
N THR A 163 -8.10 -5.38 5.28
CA THR A 163 -9.05 -4.98 4.25
C THR A 163 -8.76 -5.82 3.05
N GLN A 164 -9.63 -6.80 2.82
CA GLN A 164 -9.60 -7.52 1.56
C GLN A 164 -10.21 -6.62 0.50
N TYR A 165 -9.38 -5.89 -0.24
CA TYR A 165 -9.81 -5.24 -1.46
C TYR A 165 -9.79 -6.26 -2.61
N SER A 166 -10.89 -6.99 -2.79
CA SER A 166 -11.12 -7.81 -3.97
C SER A 166 -11.69 -6.95 -5.12
N GLY A 167 -11.04 -5.84 -5.44
CA GLY A 167 -11.41 -5.03 -6.60
C GLY A 167 -11.09 -5.79 -7.87
N GLY A 168 -12.12 -6.37 -8.47
CA GLY A 168 -12.06 -6.96 -9.81
C GLY A 168 -11.58 -5.94 -10.82
N ASP A 169 -10.44 -6.27 -11.45
CA ASP A 169 -10.04 -6.08 -12.85
C ASP A 169 -10.20 -4.74 -13.60
N GLU A 170 -10.80 -3.67 -13.06
CA GLU A 170 -10.98 -2.44 -13.86
C GLU A 170 -10.13 -1.28 -13.34
N GLY A 171 -8.93 -1.11 -13.95
CA GLY A 171 -8.17 0.15 -13.94
C GLY A 171 -6.80 0.12 -13.23
N THR A 172 -5.96 1.11 -13.55
CA THR A 172 -4.90 1.60 -12.66
C THR A 172 -5.57 2.31 -11.48
N GLY A 173 -4.96 2.31 -10.29
CA GLY A 173 -5.65 2.90 -9.14
C GLY A 173 -4.89 2.86 -7.84
N ILE A 174 -5.42 3.61 -6.87
CA ILE A 174 -4.95 3.63 -5.49
C ILE A 174 -5.88 2.74 -4.68
N ILE A 175 -5.32 1.77 -3.98
CA ILE A 175 -6.00 0.92 -3.02
C ILE A 175 -5.64 1.43 -1.62
N TYR A 176 -6.66 1.59 -0.79
CA TYR A 176 -6.54 1.96 0.61
C TYR A 176 -6.80 0.73 1.47
N SER A 177 -6.00 0.51 2.51
CA SER A 177 -6.42 -0.37 3.60
C SER A 177 -7.33 0.39 4.57
N ASP A 178 -7.94 -0.37 5.47
CA ASP A 178 -8.60 0.13 6.65
C ASP A 178 -7.58 0.85 7.53
N GLN A 179 -8.13 1.79 8.27
CA GLN A 179 -7.42 2.51 9.31
C GLN A 179 -7.15 1.62 10.51
N VAL A 180 -5.97 1.82 11.10
CA VAL A 180 -5.49 1.17 12.32
C VAL A 180 -4.90 2.22 13.24
N TYR A 181 -5.53 2.40 14.39
CA TYR A 181 -5.00 3.15 15.52
C TYR A 181 -3.86 2.36 16.15
N ALA A 182 -2.68 2.97 16.12
CA ALA A 182 -1.45 2.40 16.65
C ALA A 182 -0.51 3.53 17.11
N PRO A 183 -0.87 4.26 18.18
CA PRO A 183 -0.05 5.37 18.69
C PRO A 183 1.26 4.89 19.32
N ASP A 184 1.24 3.73 19.97
CA ASP A 184 2.33 3.25 20.84
C ASP A 184 2.96 1.94 20.36
N VAL A 185 2.55 1.42 19.20
CA VAL A 185 3.04 0.16 18.66
C VAL A 185 3.52 0.35 17.23
N PRO A 186 4.71 -0.18 16.86
CA PRO A 186 5.20 -0.03 15.51
C PRO A 186 4.23 -0.59 14.47
N ALA A 187 4.03 0.12 13.37
CA ALA A 187 3.12 -0.26 12.30
C ALA A 187 3.88 -0.47 10.98
N ARG A 188 3.40 -1.38 10.14
CA ARG A 188 3.90 -1.55 8.76
C ARG A 188 2.76 -1.77 7.79
N ALA A 189 2.94 -1.30 6.56
CA ALA A 189 2.03 -1.61 5.46
C ALA A 189 2.44 -2.94 4.83
N CYS A 190 1.46 -3.75 4.43
CA CYS A 190 1.65 -5.01 3.74
C CYS A 190 0.72 -5.10 2.54
N VAL A 191 1.17 -5.80 1.50
CA VAL A 191 0.40 -6.15 0.32
C VAL A 191 0.62 -7.60 -0.05
N GLU A 192 -0.45 -8.27 -0.44
CA GLU A 192 -0.44 -9.64 -0.93
C GLU A 192 -1.08 -9.66 -2.31
N ARG A 193 -0.42 -10.31 -3.27
CA ARG A 193 -1.05 -10.60 -4.56
C ARG A 193 -1.83 -11.89 -4.42
N ALA A 194 -3.15 -11.82 -4.52
CA ALA A 194 -4.00 -13.01 -4.47
C ALA A 194 -3.59 -13.98 -5.59
N PRO A 195 -3.65 -15.30 -5.33
CA PRO A 195 -3.38 -16.28 -6.37
C PRO A 195 -4.33 -16.03 -7.55
N GLY A 196 -3.75 -15.84 -8.74
CA GLY A 196 -4.56 -15.67 -9.95
C GLY A 196 -5.48 -16.88 -10.10
N ARG A 197 -6.78 -16.63 -10.36
CA ARG A 197 -7.79 -17.70 -10.50
C ARG A 197 -7.39 -18.80 -11.48
N ARG A 198 -6.48 -18.50 -12.43
CA ARG A 198 -6.01 -19.43 -13.46
C ARG A 198 -4.68 -20.13 -13.15
N THR A 199 -3.83 -19.57 -12.29
CA THR A 199 -2.45 -20.05 -12.13
C THR A 199 -2.21 -20.84 -10.85
N GLY A 200 -3.11 -20.77 -9.86
CA GLY A 200 -3.00 -21.56 -8.62
C GLY A 200 -1.68 -21.36 -7.87
N GLY A 201 -0.95 -20.27 -8.15
CA GLY A 201 0.37 -20.01 -7.59
C GLY A 201 0.31 -19.69 -6.10
N PRO A 202 1.44 -19.76 -5.38
CA PRO A 202 1.49 -19.38 -3.98
C PRO A 202 1.21 -17.89 -3.82
N SER A 203 0.57 -17.54 -2.71
CA SER A 203 0.39 -16.14 -2.33
C SER A 203 1.73 -15.54 -1.88
N ILE A 204 2.06 -14.35 -2.37
CA ILE A 204 3.29 -13.64 -2.02
C ILE A 204 2.90 -12.39 -1.22
N VAL A 205 3.52 -12.22 -0.06
CA VAL A 205 3.32 -11.07 0.82
C VAL A 205 4.57 -10.20 0.84
N VAL A 206 4.40 -8.90 0.63
CA VAL A 206 5.46 -7.89 0.70
C VAL A 206 5.05 -6.85 1.73
N CYS A 207 5.94 -6.50 2.66
CA CYS A 207 5.66 -5.52 3.70
C CYS A 207 6.76 -4.46 3.80
N THR A 208 6.39 -3.25 4.19
CA THR A 208 7.34 -2.20 4.57
C THR A 208 8.06 -2.57 5.87
N ARG A 209 9.12 -1.82 6.17
CA ARG A 209 9.68 -1.79 7.53
C ARG A 209 8.60 -1.29 8.50
N ALA A 210 8.64 -1.81 9.73
CA ALA A 210 7.80 -1.33 10.82
C ALA A 210 8.47 -0.11 11.47
N VAL A 211 7.65 0.88 11.81
CA VAL A 211 8.07 2.20 12.32
C VAL A 211 7.22 2.61 13.50
#